data_AF-A0A5Y1FJD4-F1
#
_entry.id   AF-A0A5Y1FJD4-F1
#
_cell.length_a   1.000
_cell.length_b   1.000
_cell.length_c   1.000
_cell.angle_alpha   90.00
_cell.angle_beta   90.00
_cell.angle_gamma   90.00
#
_symmetry.space_group_name_H-M   'P 1'
#
loop_
_entity.id
_entity.type
_entity.pdbx_description
1 polymer ?
#
loop_
_entity_poly.entity_id
_entity_poly.type
_entity_poly.pdbx_seq_one_letter_code
_entity_poly.pdbx_strand_id
1 'polypeptide(L)'
;MNIENQDLFNTFAAVISSHIVEQPSSCYYLHDNEIDFTILKHSIIDKDKNLLYVIRPSGTCLLRCDKYFFPNYYLTSRGDYKAFKYVHFNLATREAEEITWQQAFEILSKPGRPPLRGSLGKFDYLKLVIDDLRARGYADFLPAYNLDGLRHFAVKDERPSLVSYIDNVMALCA
;
A
#
# COMPACT_ATOMS: atom_id res chain seq x y z
N MET A 1 -20.11 -11.62 -0.35
CA MET A 1 -19.42 -10.96 -1.48
C MET A 1 -20.31 -11.17 -2.71
N ASN A 2 -20.54 -10.15 -3.56
CA ASN A 2 -21.36 -10.34 -4.75
C ASN A 2 -20.60 -11.15 -5.82
N ILE A 3 -21.29 -11.60 -6.87
CA ILE A 3 -20.71 -12.46 -7.93
C ILE A 3 -19.52 -11.76 -8.59
N GLU A 4 -19.65 -10.48 -8.94
CA GLU A 4 -18.57 -9.70 -9.57
C GLU A 4 -17.30 -9.63 -8.71
N ASN A 5 -17.43 -9.40 -7.40
CA ASN A 5 -16.30 -9.38 -6.49
C ASN A 5 -15.69 -10.78 -6.29
N GLN A 6 -16.48 -11.84 -6.41
CA GLN A 6 -15.98 -13.22 -6.35
C GLN A 6 -15.16 -13.57 -7.60
N ASP A 7 -15.61 -13.16 -8.79
CA ASP A 7 -14.85 -13.36 -10.03
C ASP A 7 -13.55 -12.57 -10.02
N LEU A 8 -13.60 -11.32 -9.53
CA LEU A 8 -12.42 -10.48 -9.35
C LEU A 8 -11.44 -11.13 -8.37
N PHE A 9 -11.93 -11.60 -7.22
CA PHE A 9 -11.11 -12.32 -6.24
C PHE A 9 -10.46 -13.55 -6.87
N ASN A 10 -11.21 -14.39 -7.56
CA ASN A 10 -10.70 -15.62 -8.18
C ASN A 10 -9.59 -15.32 -9.21
N THR A 11 -9.74 -14.24 -9.98
CA THR A 11 -8.76 -13.81 -10.99
C THR A 11 -7.38 -13.54 -10.36
N PHE A 12 -7.34 -12.71 -9.32
CA PHE A 12 -6.09 -12.37 -8.64
C PHE A 12 -5.61 -13.46 -7.68
N ALA A 13 -6.54 -14.24 -7.11
CA ALA A 13 -6.21 -15.37 -6.26
C ALA A 13 -5.47 -16.46 -7.04
N ALA A 14 -5.76 -16.65 -8.33
CA ALA A 14 -4.99 -17.55 -9.20
C ALA A 14 -3.52 -17.11 -9.33
N VAL A 15 -3.27 -15.80 -9.45
CA VAL A 15 -1.91 -15.24 -9.52
C VAL A 15 -1.16 -15.45 -8.20
N ILE A 16 -1.80 -15.17 -7.06
CA ILE A 16 -1.21 -15.44 -5.73
C ILE A 16 -0.92 -16.94 -5.58
N SER A 17 -1.87 -17.80 -5.96
CA SER A 17 -1.74 -19.26 -5.86
C SER A 17 -0.57 -19.81 -6.67
N SER A 18 -0.28 -19.21 -7.83
CA SER A 18 0.85 -19.64 -8.69
C SER A 18 2.25 -19.34 -8.11
N HIS A 19 2.32 -18.60 -6.99
CA HIS A 19 3.57 -18.22 -6.34
C HIS A 19 3.66 -18.69 -4.87
N ILE A 20 2.77 -19.59 -4.45
CA ILE A 20 2.81 -20.18 -3.11
C ILE A 20 4.11 -20.97 -2.95
N VAL A 21 4.87 -20.63 -1.90
CA VAL A 21 6.05 -21.40 -1.50
C VAL A 21 5.58 -22.53 -0.58
N GLU A 22 5.47 -23.75 -1.11
CA GLU A 22 4.96 -24.92 -0.35
C GLU A 22 5.86 -25.33 0.82
N GLN A 23 7.16 -25.01 0.76
CA GLN A 23 8.14 -25.29 1.82
C GLN A 23 8.95 -24.04 2.14
N PRO A 24 8.40 -23.12 2.94
CA PRO A 24 9.10 -21.90 3.28
C PRO A 24 10.34 -22.21 4.11
N SER A 25 11.44 -21.51 3.82
CA SER A 25 12.73 -21.65 4.51
C SER A 25 12.69 -21.17 5.97
N SER A 26 11.59 -20.57 6.42
CA SER A 26 11.39 -20.09 7.79
C SER A 26 9.91 -20.06 8.16
N CYS A 27 9.61 -20.26 9.45
CA CYS A 27 8.25 -20.17 9.99
C CYS A 27 7.61 -18.77 9.83
N TYR A 28 8.42 -17.72 9.66
CA TYR A 28 7.92 -16.36 9.43
C TYR A 28 7.17 -16.18 8.11
N TYR A 29 7.23 -17.15 7.19
CA TYR A 29 6.62 -17.10 5.85
C TYR A 29 5.54 -18.15 5.63
N LEU A 30 5.22 -18.95 6.66
CA LEU A 30 4.32 -20.10 6.56
C LEU A 30 2.88 -19.71 6.16
N HIS A 31 2.50 -18.45 6.39
CA HIS A 31 1.14 -17.95 6.17
C HIS A 31 1.09 -16.71 5.27
N ASP A 32 2.14 -16.43 4.51
CA ASP A 32 2.18 -15.25 3.63
C ASP A 32 1.00 -15.25 2.65
N ASN A 33 0.68 -16.42 2.07
CA ASN A 33 -0.44 -16.60 1.16
C ASN A 33 -1.81 -16.35 1.82
N GLU A 34 -2.02 -16.80 3.06
CA GLU A 34 -3.27 -16.55 3.81
C GLU A 34 -3.45 -15.05 4.10
N ILE A 35 -2.35 -14.37 4.44
CA ILE A 35 -2.32 -12.93 4.62
C ILE A 35 -2.62 -12.22 3.30
N ASP A 36 -1.98 -12.64 2.21
CA ASP A 36 -2.16 -12.08 0.87
C ASP A 36 -3.62 -12.24 0.38
N PHE A 37 -4.25 -13.41 0.58
CA PHE A 37 -5.67 -13.60 0.29
C PHE A 37 -6.59 -12.73 1.15
N THR A 38 -6.26 -12.57 2.44
CA THR A 38 -7.01 -11.70 3.35
C THR A 38 -6.92 -10.25 2.90
N ILE A 39 -5.72 -9.81 2.50
CA ILE A 39 -5.46 -8.47 1.95
C ILE A 39 -6.25 -8.27 0.65
N LEU A 40 -6.20 -9.22 -0.28
CA LEU A 40 -6.95 -9.16 -1.54
C LEU A 40 -8.46 -9.02 -1.28
N LYS A 41 -9.00 -9.84 -0.37
CA LYS A 41 -10.42 -9.80 0.00
C LYS A 41 -10.82 -8.43 0.58
N HIS A 42 -10.05 -7.89 1.51
CA HIS A 42 -10.32 -6.56 2.07
C HIS A 42 -10.18 -5.46 1.03
N SER A 43 -9.19 -5.55 0.14
CA SER A 43 -8.98 -4.58 -0.93
C SER A 43 -10.16 -4.50 -1.90
N ILE A 44 -10.76 -5.65 -2.24
CA ILE A 44 -11.96 -5.72 -3.07
C ILE A 44 -13.18 -5.13 -2.34
N ILE A 45 -13.35 -5.41 -1.05
CA ILE A 45 -14.45 -4.85 -0.23
C ILE A 45 -14.32 -3.32 -0.14
N ASP A 46 -13.11 -2.83 0.11
CA ASP A 46 -12.80 -1.41 0.29
C ASP A 46 -12.67 -0.65 -1.05
N LYS A 47 -12.75 -1.37 -2.18
CA LYS A 47 -12.62 -0.83 -3.55
C LYS A 47 -11.28 -0.14 -3.81
N ASP A 48 -10.21 -0.73 -3.31
CA ASP A 48 -8.85 -0.36 -3.72
C ASP A 48 -8.70 -0.59 -5.23
N LYS A 49 -7.78 0.15 -5.85
CA LYS A 49 -7.47 0.05 -7.28
C LYS A 49 -6.12 -0.61 -7.52
N ASN A 50 -5.12 -0.27 -6.70
CA ASN A 50 -3.74 -0.70 -6.91
C ASN A 50 -3.23 -1.50 -5.73
N LEU A 51 -2.83 -2.74 -6.00
CA LEU A 51 -2.03 -3.55 -5.09
C LEU A 51 -0.68 -3.87 -5.74
N LEU A 52 0.36 -3.98 -4.92
CA LEU A 52 1.68 -4.39 -5.37
C LEU A 52 2.03 -5.73 -4.72
N TYR A 53 2.19 -6.77 -5.54
CA TYR A 53 2.56 -8.09 -5.07
C TYR A 53 4.07 -8.29 -5.24
N VAL A 54 4.76 -8.51 -4.12
CA VAL A 54 6.21 -8.71 -4.08
C VAL A 54 6.48 -10.18 -3.82
N ILE A 55 7.14 -10.85 -4.75
CA ILE A 55 7.47 -12.27 -4.67
C ILE A 55 8.98 -12.40 -4.53
N ARG A 56 9.42 -12.98 -3.40
CA ARG A 56 10.82 -13.13 -3.04
C ARG A 56 11.13 -14.62 -2.86
N PRO A 57 12.41 -15.03 -2.94
CA PRO A 57 12.79 -16.41 -2.64
C PRO A 57 12.35 -16.87 -1.25
N SER A 58 12.27 -15.93 -0.29
CA SER A 58 11.91 -16.23 1.08
C SER A 58 10.41 -16.16 1.37
N GLY A 59 9.56 -15.63 0.49
CA GLY A 59 8.14 -15.42 0.79
C GLY A 59 7.49 -14.36 -0.09
N THR A 60 6.21 -14.07 0.18
CA THR A 60 5.39 -13.17 -0.62
C THR A 60 4.79 -12.06 0.23
N CYS A 61 4.44 -10.93 -0.39
CA CYS A 61 3.80 -9.83 0.31
C CYS A 61 2.94 -9.00 -0.64
N LEU A 62 1.64 -8.94 -0.37
CA LEU A 62 0.69 -8.09 -1.08
C LEU A 62 0.50 -6.76 -0.36
N LEU A 63 0.81 -5.66 -1.04
CA LEU A 63 0.80 -4.31 -0.47
C LEU A 63 -0.41 -3.52 -0.96
N ARG A 64 -1.25 -3.04 -0.03
CA ARG A 64 -2.39 -2.15 -0.30
C ARG A 64 -1.96 -0.70 -0.51
N CYS A 65 -1.39 -0.41 -1.67
CA CYS A 65 -0.75 0.88 -1.95
C CYS A 65 -1.70 2.08 -1.89
N ASP A 66 -3.00 1.89 -2.16
CA ASP A 66 -4.00 2.96 -2.04
C ASP A 66 -4.37 3.30 -0.57
N LYS A 67 -4.19 2.32 0.34
CA LYS A 67 -4.60 2.44 1.75
C LYS A 67 -3.46 2.87 2.66
N TYR A 68 -2.28 2.27 2.51
CA TYR A 68 -1.16 2.47 3.42
C TYR A 68 0.06 3.07 2.74
N PHE A 69 0.82 3.85 3.51
CA PHE A 69 2.10 4.39 3.07
C PHE A 69 3.22 3.47 3.50
N PHE A 70 3.71 2.67 2.57
CA PHE A 70 4.76 1.69 2.84
C PHE A 70 6.16 2.31 2.74
N PRO A 71 7.07 1.94 3.64
CA PRO A 71 8.48 2.27 3.53
C PRO A 71 9.17 1.40 2.48
N ASN A 72 10.26 1.93 1.91
CA ASN A 72 11.01 1.27 0.83
C ASN A 72 11.55 -0.13 1.21
N TYR A 73 11.73 -0.43 2.50
CA TYR A 73 12.19 -1.74 2.94
C TYR A 73 11.23 -2.88 2.55
N TYR A 74 9.96 -2.61 2.25
CA TYR A 74 9.04 -3.60 1.69
C TYR A 74 9.40 -4.03 0.26
N LEU A 75 10.26 -3.28 -0.43
CA LEU A 75 10.81 -3.67 -1.73
C LEU A 75 12.24 -4.19 -1.58
N THR A 76 13.04 -3.63 -0.68
CA THR A 76 14.49 -3.89 -0.62
C THR A 76 14.94 -4.97 0.35
N SER A 77 14.12 -5.34 1.33
CA SER A 77 14.54 -6.26 2.39
C SER A 77 14.59 -7.72 1.94
N ARG A 78 15.46 -8.50 2.61
CA ARG A 78 15.51 -9.97 2.57
C ARG A 78 16.00 -10.56 1.23
N GLY A 79 16.94 -9.90 0.57
CA GLY A 79 17.64 -10.45 -0.60
C GLY A 79 18.07 -9.36 -1.59
N ASP A 80 18.50 -9.78 -2.78
CA ASP A 80 18.72 -8.88 -3.90
C ASP A 80 17.37 -8.49 -4.52
N TYR A 81 16.88 -7.32 -4.16
CA TYR A 81 15.59 -6.83 -4.61
C TYR A 81 15.49 -6.67 -6.13
N LYS A 82 16.61 -6.51 -6.83
CA LYS A 82 16.61 -6.42 -8.29
C LYS A 82 16.29 -7.74 -8.95
N ALA A 83 16.42 -8.86 -8.22
CA ALA A 83 16.11 -10.20 -8.67
C ALA A 83 14.73 -10.70 -8.19
N PHE A 84 13.99 -9.91 -7.42
CA PHE A 84 12.63 -10.27 -7.02
C PHE A 84 11.66 -10.14 -8.21
N LYS A 85 10.53 -10.83 -8.11
CA LYS A 85 9.41 -10.62 -9.02
C LYS A 85 8.42 -9.65 -8.40
N TYR A 86 7.90 -8.75 -9.21
CA TYR A 86 6.91 -7.75 -8.80
C TYR A 86 5.73 -7.84 -9.75
N VAL A 87 4.52 -7.90 -9.19
CA VAL A 87 3.29 -7.91 -9.99
C VAL A 87 2.40 -6.77 -9.54
N HIS A 88 2.03 -5.88 -10.46
CA HIS A 88 1.03 -4.84 -10.21
C HIS A 88 -0.36 -5.42 -10.45
N PHE A 89 -1.21 -5.40 -9.41
CA PHE A 89 -2.61 -5.74 -9.55
C PHE A 89 -3.43 -4.46 -9.72
N ASN A 90 -4.05 -4.32 -10.89
CA ASN A 90 -5.01 -3.27 -11.17
C ASN A 90 -6.42 -3.85 -11.03
N LEU A 91 -7.02 -3.67 -9.86
CA LEU A 91 -8.36 -4.18 -9.54
C LEU A 91 -9.45 -3.52 -10.41
N ALA A 92 -9.19 -2.34 -10.98
CA ALA A 92 -10.14 -1.65 -11.84
C ALA A 92 -10.14 -2.21 -13.28
N THR A 93 -8.97 -2.53 -13.83
CA THR A 93 -8.86 -3.14 -15.18
C THR A 93 -8.87 -4.66 -15.15
N ARG A 94 -8.77 -5.27 -13.96
CA ARG A 94 -8.66 -6.72 -13.73
C ARG A 94 -7.38 -7.34 -14.28
N GLU A 95 -6.33 -6.52 -14.41
CA GLU A 95 -5.05 -6.94 -14.95
C GLU A 95 -4.03 -7.16 -13.83
N ALA A 96 -3.22 -8.22 -13.98
CA ALA A 96 -2.04 -8.48 -13.19
C ALA A 96 -0.83 -8.48 -14.13
N GLU A 97 0.05 -7.49 -13.98
CA GLU A 97 1.21 -7.28 -14.87
C GLU A 97 2.51 -7.46 -14.10
N GLU A 98 3.43 -8.27 -14.61
CA GLU A 98 4.80 -8.33 -14.08
C GLU A 98 5.53 -7.03 -14.43
N ILE A 99 6.09 -6.38 -13.43
CA ILE A 99 6.74 -5.08 -13.56
C ILE A 99 8.18 -5.13 -13.06
N THR A 100 8.98 -4.17 -13.48
CA THR A 100 10.35 -3.99 -13.00
C THR A 100 10.38 -3.50 -11.56
N TRP A 101 11.51 -3.71 -10.88
CA TRP A 101 11.71 -3.16 -9.53
C TRP A 101 11.62 -1.62 -9.52
N GLN A 102 12.07 -0.94 -10.58
CA GLN A 102 11.92 0.52 -10.72
C GLN A 102 10.45 0.94 -10.72
N GLN A 103 9.62 0.26 -11.53
CA GLN A 103 8.17 0.51 -11.57
C GLN A 103 7.51 0.21 -10.21
N ALA A 104 7.99 -0.79 -9.48
CA ALA A 104 7.50 -1.08 -8.12
C ALA A 104 7.78 0.08 -7.16
N PHE A 105 8.98 0.68 -7.21
CA PHE A 105 9.31 1.89 -6.46
C PHE A 105 8.46 3.09 -6.87
N GLU A 106 8.21 3.27 -8.18
CA GLU A 106 7.34 4.34 -8.67
C GLU A 106 5.91 4.18 -8.13
N ILE A 107 5.35 2.97 -8.14
CA ILE A 107 4.03 2.69 -7.56
C ILE A 107 4.01 2.98 -6.07
N LEU A 108 5.02 2.54 -5.31
CA LEU A 108 5.11 2.77 -3.85
C LEU A 108 5.26 4.25 -3.49
N SER A 109 5.87 5.03 -4.40
CA SER A 109 6.11 6.47 -4.24
C SER A 109 4.94 7.34 -4.67
N LYS A 110 3.94 6.79 -5.37
CA LYS A 110 2.75 7.56 -5.75
C LYS A 110 2.06 8.10 -4.49
N PRO A 111 1.76 9.41 -4.45
CA PRO A 111 1.10 10.00 -3.30
C PRO A 111 -0.25 9.33 -3.08
N GLY A 112 -0.54 8.99 -1.82
CA GLY A 112 -1.89 8.60 -1.43
C GLY A 112 -2.88 9.73 -1.73
N ARG A 113 -4.17 9.39 -1.86
CA ARG A 113 -5.21 10.38 -2.13
C ARG A 113 -5.70 10.97 -0.80
N PRO A 114 -5.47 12.27 -0.52
CA PRO A 114 -6.08 12.90 0.63
C PRO A 114 -7.60 13.00 0.44
N PRO A 115 -8.36 13.17 1.53
CA PRO A 115 -9.78 13.50 1.45
C PRO A 115 -10.01 14.72 0.55
N LEU A 116 -11.18 14.76 -0.11
CA LEU A 116 -11.56 15.91 -0.93
C LEU A 116 -11.81 17.13 -0.03
N ARG A 117 -11.20 18.27 -0.39
CA ARG A 117 -11.41 19.52 0.35
C ARG A 117 -12.82 20.07 0.22
N GLY A 118 -13.41 20.01 -0.98
CA GLY A 118 -14.72 20.60 -1.24
C GLY A 118 -14.75 22.09 -0.88
N SER A 119 -15.79 22.52 -0.17
CA SER A 119 -15.95 23.89 0.34
C SER A 119 -15.30 24.13 1.72
N LEU A 120 -14.55 23.16 2.26
CA LEU A 120 -13.98 23.28 3.60
C LEU A 120 -12.91 24.38 3.66
N GLY A 121 -12.97 25.17 4.74
CA GLY A 121 -11.90 26.06 5.13
C GLY A 121 -10.64 25.27 5.52
N LYS A 122 -9.49 25.95 5.53
CA LYS A 122 -8.18 25.35 5.83
C LYS A 122 -8.20 24.50 7.10
N PHE A 123 -8.73 25.03 8.20
CA PHE A 123 -8.73 24.34 9.49
C PHE A 123 -9.57 23.06 9.50
N ASP A 124 -10.77 23.10 8.91
CA ASP A 124 -11.65 21.92 8.88
C ASP A 124 -11.14 20.87 7.90
N TYR A 125 -10.50 21.30 6.80
CA TYR A 125 -9.81 20.39 5.90
C TYR A 125 -8.65 19.67 6.59
N LEU A 126 -7.82 20.39 7.37
CA LEU A 126 -6.72 19.79 8.10
C LEU A 126 -7.19 18.77 9.15
N LYS A 127 -8.32 19.02 9.84
CA LYS A 127 -8.93 18.04 10.75
C LYS A 127 -9.30 16.76 10.00
N LEU A 128 -9.96 16.89 8.84
CA LEU A 128 -10.35 15.76 8.01
C LEU A 128 -9.14 14.94 7.53
N VAL A 129 -8.05 15.60 7.13
CA VAL A 129 -6.80 14.93 6.77
C VAL A 129 -6.20 14.17 7.96
N ILE A 130 -6.23 14.76 9.14
CA ILE A 130 -5.66 14.14 10.34
C ILE A 130 -6.48 12.92 10.79
N ASP A 131 -7.80 12.98 10.64
CA ASP A 131 -8.65 11.82 10.88
C ASP A 131 -8.43 10.71 9.84
N ASP A 132 -8.19 11.04 8.57
CA ASP A 132 -7.77 10.06 7.54
C ASP A 132 -6.43 9.41 7.89
N LEU A 133 -5.41 10.20 8.28
CA LEU A 133 -4.11 9.68 8.69
C LEU A 133 -4.19 8.81 9.96
N ARG A 134 -5.03 9.19 10.92
CA ARG A 134 -5.33 8.36 12.12
C ARG A 134 -5.94 7.02 11.72
N ALA A 135 -6.94 7.02 10.83
CA ALA A 135 -7.56 5.80 10.32
C ALA A 135 -6.60 4.92 9.49
N ARG A 136 -5.51 5.49 9.00
CA ARG A 136 -4.41 4.77 8.31
C ARG A 136 -3.29 4.30 9.26
N GLY A 137 -3.43 4.51 10.56
CA GLY A 137 -2.52 3.98 11.58
C GLY A 137 -1.47 4.98 12.11
N TYR A 138 -1.62 6.28 11.86
CA TYR A 138 -0.66 7.31 12.32
C TYR A 138 -1.14 8.10 13.53
N ALA A 139 -2.05 7.54 14.34
CA ALA A 139 -2.63 8.24 15.47
C ALA A 139 -1.58 8.71 16.49
N ASP A 140 -0.57 7.88 16.77
CA ASP A 140 0.50 8.18 17.73
C ASP A 140 1.40 9.35 17.30
N PHE A 141 1.45 9.65 16.00
CA PHE A 141 2.21 10.77 15.46
C PHE A 141 1.40 12.07 15.38
N LEU A 142 0.09 12.01 15.63
CA LEU A 142 -0.85 13.11 15.45
C LEU A 142 -1.55 13.61 16.74
N PRO A 143 -0.97 13.52 17.97
CA PRO A 143 -1.61 14.06 19.17
C PRO A 143 -1.71 15.59 19.15
N ALA A 144 -0.81 16.28 18.42
CA ALA A 144 -0.75 17.74 18.31
C ALA A 144 -1.07 18.27 16.90
N TYR A 145 -1.74 17.49 16.05
CA TYR A 145 -2.02 17.86 14.65
C TYR A 145 -0.75 18.21 13.84
N ASN A 146 0.40 17.68 14.26
CA ASN A 146 1.72 18.06 13.75
C ASN A 146 2.10 17.25 12.50
N LEU A 147 1.69 17.73 11.32
CA LEU A 147 2.05 17.12 10.04
C LEU A 147 3.56 17.19 9.75
N ASP A 148 4.26 18.23 10.22
CA ASP A 148 5.71 18.37 10.01
C ASP A 148 6.50 17.29 10.75
N GLY A 149 6.10 16.97 11.98
CA GLY A 149 6.67 15.87 12.76
C GLY A 149 6.47 14.51 12.09
N LEU A 150 5.25 14.26 11.60
CA LEU A 150 4.96 13.03 10.83
C LEU A 150 5.74 12.98 9.52
N ARG A 151 5.91 14.11 8.84
CA ARG A 151 6.73 14.21 7.62
C ARG A 151 8.19 13.90 7.90
N HIS A 152 8.76 14.44 8.97
CA HIS A 152 10.16 14.16 9.36
C HIS A 152 10.37 12.67 9.64
N PHE A 153 9.43 12.04 10.36
CA PHE A 153 9.42 10.59 10.52
C PHE A 153 9.35 9.86 9.18
N ALA A 154 8.44 10.25 8.29
CA ALA A 154 8.25 9.62 6.98
C ALA A 154 9.50 9.70 6.10
N VAL A 155 10.25 10.81 6.14
CA VAL A 155 11.54 10.94 5.46
C VAL A 155 12.56 9.96 6.05
N LYS A 156 12.67 9.91 7.38
CA LYS A 156 13.63 9.05 8.08
C LYS A 156 13.36 7.55 7.88
N ASP A 157 12.08 7.17 7.83
CA ASP A 157 11.63 5.79 7.63
C ASP A 157 11.49 5.42 6.14
N GLU A 158 11.89 6.33 5.23
CA GLU A 158 11.83 6.13 3.77
C GLU A 158 10.42 5.76 3.24
N ARG A 159 9.41 6.53 3.65
CA ARG A 159 8.01 6.43 3.19
C ARG A 159 7.68 7.53 2.16
N PRO A 160 8.13 7.40 0.89
CA PRO A 160 8.03 8.48 -0.10
C PRO A 160 6.58 8.94 -0.37
N SER A 161 5.62 8.01 -0.37
CA SER A 161 4.21 8.33 -0.59
C SER A 161 3.57 9.12 0.55
N LEU A 162 4.00 8.91 1.80
CA LEU A 162 3.53 9.72 2.95
C LEU A 162 4.13 11.12 2.93
N VAL A 163 5.42 11.24 2.60
CA VAL A 163 6.06 12.56 2.42
C VAL A 163 5.31 13.35 1.35
N SER A 164 5.09 12.74 0.19
CA SER A 164 4.38 13.37 -0.93
C SER A 164 2.92 13.70 -0.58
N TYR A 165 2.24 12.83 0.17
CA TYR A 165 0.89 13.10 0.67
C TYR A 165 0.86 14.36 1.54
N ILE A 166 1.77 14.48 2.51
CA ILE A 166 1.82 15.62 3.41
C ILE A 166 2.20 16.90 2.66
N ASP A 167 3.19 16.83 1.76
CA ASP A 167 3.60 17.97 0.94
C ASP A 167 2.43 18.51 0.09
N ASN A 168 1.65 17.61 -0.52
CA ASN A 168 0.46 17.99 -1.28
C ASN A 168 -0.62 18.63 -0.40
N VAL A 169 -0.87 18.09 0.80
CA VAL A 169 -1.84 18.69 1.75
C VAL A 169 -1.37 20.08 2.19
N MET A 170 -0.09 20.22 2.53
CA MET A 170 0.48 21.49 2.97
C MET A 170 0.42 22.55 1.87
N ALA A 171 0.70 22.17 0.62
CA ALA A 171 0.57 23.06 -0.54
C ALA A 171 -0.88 23.50 -0.78
N LEU A 172 -1.87 22.62 -0.60
CA LEU A 172 -3.29 22.96 -0.70
C LEU A 172 -3.78 23.88 0.43
N CYS A 173 -3.04 23.93 1.54
CA CYS A 173 -3.37 24.72 2.72
C CYS A 173 -2.52 25.99 2.87
N ALA A 174 -1.54 26.21 1.99
CA ALA A 174 -0.76 27.45 1.91
C ALA A 174 -1.62 28.60 1.37
#